data_AF-A0A084SH35-F1
#
_entry.id   AF-A0A084SH35-F1
#
_cell.length_a   1.000
_cell.length_b   1.000
_cell.length_c   1.000
_cell.angle_alpha   90.00
_cell.angle_beta   90.00
_cell.angle_gamma   90.00
#
_symmetry.space_group_name_H-M   'P 1'
#
loop_
_entity.id
_entity.type
_entity.pdbx_description
1 polymer ?
#
loop_
_entity_poly.entity_id
_entity_poly.type
_entity_poly.pdbx_seq_one_letter_code
_entity_poly.pdbx_strand_id
1 'polypeptide(L)'
;MRAEAQIIKDLQGARTQLGRLEKLIQSELGGLSAGVEPLLGEVRAGVAALFPEPGGTRLAPKEHEARHEKLLQSLDELEDVVEALQLAARSGRSKAGAARGGR
;
A
#
# COMPACT_ATOMS: atom_id res chain seq x y z
N MET A 1 -0.13 -6.77 -31.93
CA MET A 1 -1.34 -7.00 -31.12
C MET A 1 -1.13 -7.81 -29.83
N ARG A 2 -0.29 -8.87 -29.75
CA ARG A 2 -0.12 -9.64 -28.49
C ARG A 2 0.61 -8.90 -27.35
N ALA A 3 1.58 -8.05 -27.66
CA ALA A 3 2.37 -7.33 -26.65
C ALA A 3 1.58 -6.22 -25.92
N GLU A 4 0.67 -5.53 -26.61
CA GLU A 4 -0.16 -4.46 -26.02
C GLU A 4 -1.19 -5.03 -25.04
N ALA A 5 -1.79 -6.17 -25.37
CA ALA A 5 -2.76 -6.84 -24.52
C ALA A 5 -2.15 -7.35 -23.20
N GLN A 6 -0.90 -7.83 -23.24
CA GLN A 6 -0.20 -8.30 -22.04
C GLN A 6 0.12 -7.13 -21.10
N ILE A 7 0.58 -6.00 -21.65
CA ILE A 7 0.92 -4.81 -20.87
C ILE A 7 -0.33 -4.23 -20.18
N ILE A 8 -1.47 -4.20 -20.86
CA ILE A 8 -2.75 -3.76 -20.29
C ILE A 8 -3.18 -4.68 -19.14
N LYS A 9 -2.97 -6.00 -19.28
CA LYS A 9 -3.29 -6.97 -18.23
C LYS A 9 -2.41 -6.81 -16.99
N ASP A 10 -1.13 -6.55 -17.19
CA ASP A 10 -0.17 -6.34 -16.09
C ASP A 10 -0.44 -5.01 -15.37
N LEU A 11 -0.77 -3.95 -16.13
CA LEU A 11 -1.27 -2.65 -15.64
C LEU A 11 -2.49 -2.78 -14.74
N GLN A 12 -3.50 -3.50 -15.22
CA GLN A 12 -4.72 -3.76 -14.48
C GLN A 12 -4.45 -4.62 -13.24
N GLY A 13 -3.53 -5.59 -13.34
CA GLY A 13 -3.11 -6.43 -12.23
C GLY A 13 -2.56 -5.63 -11.04
N ALA A 14 -1.56 -4.79 -11.29
CA ALA A 14 -0.88 -4.01 -10.25
C ALA A 14 -1.84 -3.04 -9.54
N ARG A 15 -2.66 -2.30 -10.28
CA ARG A 15 -3.63 -1.36 -9.70
C ARG A 15 -4.75 -2.06 -8.94
N THR A 16 -5.21 -3.22 -9.43
CA THR A 16 -6.21 -4.02 -8.72
C THR A 16 -5.63 -4.58 -7.42
N GLN A 17 -4.37 -5.01 -7.40
CA GLN A 17 -3.70 -5.44 -6.18
C GLN A 17 -3.56 -4.29 -5.18
N LEU A 18 -3.14 -3.10 -5.63
CA LEU A 18 -3.07 -1.92 -4.78
C LEU A 18 -4.44 -1.57 -4.17
N GLY A 19 -5.50 -1.53 -4.99
CA GLY A 19 -6.84 -1.26 -4.49
C GLY A 19 -7.37 -2.32 -3.50
N ARG A 20 -6.89 -3.57 -3.60
CA ARG A 20 -7.18 -4.61 -2.58
C ARG A 20 -6.40 -4.37 -1.29
N LEU A 21 -5.12 -4.02 -1.39
CA LEU A 21 -4.27 -3.70 -0.24
C LEU A 21 -4.86 -2.53 0.56
N GLU A 22 -5.22 -1.43 -0.11
CA GLU A 22 -5.83 -0.25 0.53
C GLU A 22 -7.11 -0.61 1.29
N LYS A 23 -7.99 -1.43 0.70
CA LYS A 23 -9.22 -1.90 1.35
C LYS A 23 -8.93 -2.79 2.56
N LEU A 24 -7.95 -3.68 2.47
CA LEU A 24 -7.55 -4.53 3.57
C LEU A 24 -7.02 -3.70 4.73
N ILE A 25 -6.13 -2.74 4.46
CA ILE A 25 -5.58 -1.87 5.50
C ILE A 25 -6.69 -1.03 6.15
N GLN A 26 -7.62 -0.49 5.35
CA GLN A 26 -8.77 0.24 5.89
C GLN A 26 -9.65 -0.65 6.79
N SER A 27 -9.87 -1.91 6.39
CA SER A 27 -10.67 -2.87 7.16
C SER A 27 -9.99 -3.27 8.48
N GLU A 28 -8.67 -3.51 8.45
CA GLU A 28 -7.91 -3.96 9.62
C GLU A 28 -7.62 -2.83 10.62
N LEU A 29 -7.28 -1.64 10.12
CA LEU A 29 -6.88 -0.50 10.97
C LEU A 29 -8.06 0.41 11.35
N GLY A 30 -9.15 0.42 10.57
CA GLY A 30 -10.28 1.31 10.79
C GLY A 30 -9.85 2.77 10.90
N GLY A 31 -10.13 3.41 12.03
CA GLY A 31 -9.74 4.81 12.29
C GLY A 31 -8.24 5.07 12.35
N LEU A 32 -7.41 4.03 12.53
CA LEU A 32 -5.95 4.14 12.53
C LEU A 32 -5.36 4.18 11.11
N SER A 33 -6.17 3.92 10.08
CA SER A 33 -5.72 3.96 8.68
C SER A 33 -5.17 5.33 8.24
N ALA A 34 -5.58 6.42 8.90
CA ALA A 34 -5.02 7.75 8.65
C ALA A 34 -3.50 7.82 8.87
N GLY A 35 -2.94 6.93 9.72
CA GLY A 35 -1.51 6.86 9.99
C GLY A 35 -0.67 6.30 8.84
N VAL A 36 -1.28 5.55 7.90
CA VAL A 36 -0.58 4.97 6.74
C VAL A 36 -0.82 5.73 5.45
N GLU A 37 -1.73 6.70 5.44
CA GLU A 37 -2.16 7.39 4.20
C GLU A 37 -1.01 8.05 3.43
N PRO A 38 0.01 8.67 4.07
CA PRO A 38 1.17 9.20 3.36
C PRO A 38 1.94 8.11 2.59
N LEU A 39 2.20 6.95 3.22
CA LEU A 39 2.89 5.83 2.59
C LEU A 39 2.06 5.21 1.46
N LEU A 40 0.74 5.09 1.65
CA LEU A 40 -0.17 4.67 0.57
C LEU A 40 -0.15 5.65 -0.60
N GLY A 41 0.05 6.95 -0.36
CA GLY A 41 0.29 7.95 -1.39
C GLY A 41 1.55 7.67 -2.20
N GLU A 42 2.65 7.30 -1.53
CA GLU A 42 3.90 6.94 -2.19
C GLU A 42 3.79 5.66 -3.03
N VAL A 43 3.14 4.63 -2.49
CA VAL A 43 2.88 3.37 -3.19
C VAL A 43 2.01 3.61 -4.43
N ARG A 44 0.95 4.43 -4.32
CA ARG A 44 0.12 4.86 -5.46
C ARG A 44 0.94 5.55 -6.53
N ALA A 45 1.79 6.50 -6.16
CA ALA A 45 2.66 7.20 -7.09
C ALA A 45 3.72 6.27 -7.71
N GLY A 46 4.21 5.29 -6.97
CA GLY A 46 5.15 4.27 -7.46
C GLY A 46 4.53 3.39 -8.52
N VAL A 47 3.36 2.81 -8.22
CA VAL A 47 2.59 1.97 -9.15
C VAL A 47 2.19 2.76 -10.40
N ALA A 48 1.71 4.00 -10.27
CA ALA A 48 1.34 4.82 -11.42
C ALA A 48 2.53 5.15 -12.35
N ALA A 49 3.74 5.30 -11.79
CA ALA A 49 4.94 5.59 -12.56
C ALA A 49 5.48 4.36 -13.30
N LEU A 50 5.45 3.18 -12.67
CA LEU A 50 5.89 1.92 -13.27
C LEU A 50 4.88 1.38 -14.28
N PHE A 51 3.60 1.61 -14.01
CA PHE A 51 2.47 1.17 -14.81
C PHE A 51 1.64 2.41 -15.21
N PRO A 52 2.09 3.19 -16.21
CA PRO A 52 1.36 4.35 -16.69
C PRO A 52 0.13 3.96 -17.51
N GLU A 53 -0.92 4.80 -17.48
CA GLU A 53 -2.12 4.61 -18.32
C GLU A 53 -1.77 4.51 -19.81
N PRO A 54 -2.65 3.92 -20.65
CA PRO A 54 -2.49 3.97 -22.10
C PRO A 54 -2.28 5.41 -22.58
N GLY A 55 -1.17 5.65 -23.29
CA GLY A 55 -0.75 6.99 -23.72
C GLY A 55 0.19 7.73 -22.76
N GLY A 56 0.47 7.16 -21.58
CA GLY A 56 1.47 7.67 -20.65
C GLY A 56 2.91 7.35 -21.08
N THR A 57 3.85 8.16 -20.60
CA THR A 57 5.27 8.01 -20.90
C THR A 57 5.86 6.85 -20.10
N ARG A 58 6.53 5.93 -20.79
CA ARG A 58 7.31 4.87 -20.13
C ARG A 58 8.63 5.43 -19.65
N LEU A 59 9.02 5.06 -18.44
CA LEU A 59 10.33 5.35 -17.88
C LEU A 59 11.44 4.66 -18.69
N ALA A 60 12.63 5.26 -18.72
CA ALA A 60 13.81 4.57 -19.23
C ALA A 60 14.12 3.35 -18.34
N PRO A 61 14.79 2.29 -18.84
CA PRO A 61 15.01 1.06 -18.08
C PRO A 61 15.63 1.29 -16.69
N LYS A 62 16.67 2.13 -16.61
CA LYS A 62 17.34 2.48 -15.34
C LYS A 62 16.44 3.24 -14.38
N GLU A 63 15.59 4.13 -14.90
CA GLU A 63 14.63 4.88 -14.10
C GLU A 63 13.49 3.98 -13.62
N HIS A 64 13.09 3.01 -14.45
CA HIS A 64 12.12 2.00 -14.09
C HIS A 64 12.63 1.10 -12.96
N GLU A 65 13.87 0.63 -13.03
CA GLU A 65 14.53 -0.15 -11.96
C GLU A 65 14.60 0.64 -10.66
N ALA A 66 15.12 1.88 -10.70
CA ALA A 66 15.19 2.73 -9.51
C ALA A 66 13.80 3.02 -8.91
N ARG A 67 12.78 3.20 -9.77
CA ARG A 67 11.40 3.40 -9.32
C ARG A 67 10.80 2.13 -8.73
N HIS A 68 11.17 0.96 -9.24
CA HIS A 68 10.77 -0.34 -8.73
C HIS A 68 11.35 -0.59 -7.34
N GLU A 69 12.66 -0.38 -7.17
CA GLU A 69 13.34 -0.48 -5.86
C GLU A 69 12.71 0.46 -4.83
N LYS A 70 12.45 1.71 -5.22
CA LYS A 70 11.77 2.67 -4.33
C LYS A 70 10.37 2.20 -3.93
N LEU A 71 9.60 1.63 -4.87
CA LEU A 71 8.27 1.09 -4.56
C LEU A 71 8.36 -0.08 -3.56
N LEU A 72 9.34 -0.97 -3.71
CA LEU A 72 9.57 -2.06 -2.76
C LEU A 72 9.89 -1.51 -1.37
N GLN A 73 10.79 -0.53 -1.27
CA GLN A 73 11.11 0.12 0.00
C GLN A 73 9.87 0.75 0.67
N SER A 74 9.02 1.45 -0.10
CA SER A 74 7.78 2.01 0.45
C SER A 74 6.78 0.94 0.91
N LEU A 75 6.79 -0.25 0.30
CA LEU A 75 5.96 -1.37 0.72
C LEU A 75 6.49 -2.02 2.01
N ASP A 76 7.81 -2.18 2.14
CA ASP A 76 8.45 -2.68 3.36
C ASP A 76 8.16 -1.72 4.54
N GLU A 77 8.30 -0.41 4.33
CA GLU A 77 8.00 0.58 5.38
C GLU A 77 6.50 0.63 5.72
N LEU A 78 5.62 0.40 4.73
CA LEU A 78 4.19 0.28 4.96
C LEU A 78 3.85 -0.95 5.82
N GLU A 79 4.52 -2.08 5.59
CA GLU A 79 4.37 -3.29 6.41
C GLU A 79 4.71 -2.99 7.87
N ASP A 80 5.90 -2.43 8.13
CA ASP A 80 6.36 -2.08 9.47
C ASP A 80 5.38 -1.14 10.21
N VAL A 81 4.87 -0.11 9.52
CA VAL A 81 3.90 0.83 10.11
C VAL A 81 2.56 0.16 10.37
N VAL A 82 2.07 -0.67 9.45
CA VAL A 82 0.83 -1.43 9.66
C VAL A 82 0.96 -2.37 10.87
N GLU A 83 2.08 -3.08 11.00
CA GLU A 83 2.35 -3.94 12.15
C GLU A 83 2.37 -3.15 13.47
N ALA A 84 3.07 -2.02 13.49
CA ALA A 84 3.12 -1.15 14.66
C ALA A 84 1.73 -0.63 15.07
N LEU A 85 0.90 -0.23 14.10
CA LEU A 85 -0.47 0.24 14.35
C LEU A 85 -1.38 -0.89 14.83
N GLN A 86 -1.26 -2.10 14.27
CA GLN A 86 -1.99 -3.27 14.75
C GLN A 86 -1.59 -3.62 16.19
N LEU A 87 -0.31 -3.55 16.52
CA LEU A 87 0.19 -3.77 17.88
C LEU A 87 -0.34 -2.72 18.85
N ALA A 88 -0.36 -1.44 18.45
CA ALA A 88 -0.94 -0.35 19.23
C ALA A 88 -2.46 -0.54 19.44
N ALA A 89 -3.19 -0.97 18.41
CA ALA A 89 -4.62 -1.26 18.51
C ALA A 89 -4.94 -2.43 19.47
N ARG A 90 -4.03 -3.42 19.57
CA ARG A 90 -4.13 -4.53 20.53
C ARG A 90 -3.81 -4.08 21.94
N SER A 91 -2.74 -3.31 22.15
CA SER A 91 -2.34 -2.85 23.49
C SER A 91 -3.31 -1.83 24.09
N GLY A 92 -3.90 -0.96 23.27
CA GLY A 92 -4.93 0.00 23.70
C GLY A 92 -6.21 -0.68 24.21
N ARG A 93 -6.61 -1.82 23.62
CA ARG A 93 -7.76 -2.62 24.10
C ARG A 93 -7.50 -3.24 25.48
N SER A 94 -6.26 -3.66 25.75
CA SER A 94 -5.89 -4.28 27.03
C SER A 94 -6.01 -3.31 28.21
N LYS A 95 -5.74 -2.01 28.02
CA LYS A 95 -5.95 -1.01 29.09
C LYS A 95 -7.42 -0.68 29.34
N ALA A 96 -8.27 -0.68 28.31
CA ALA A 96 -9.70 -0.42 28.47
C ALA A 96 -10.44 -1.57 29.19
N GLY A 97 -10.00 -2.82 29.02
CA GLY A 97 -10.55 -3.98 29.73
C GLY A 97 -10.20 -4.02 31.22
N ALA A 98 -8.97 -3.61 31.58
CA ALA A 98 -8.53 -3.58 32.98
C ALA A 98 -9.26 -2.54 33.84
N ALA A 99 -9.72 -1.43 33.25
CA ALA A 99 -10.43 -0.38 33.97
C ALA A 99 -11.93 -0.69 34.23
N ARG A 100 -12.48 -1.76 33.64
CA ARG A 100 -13.93 -2.06 33.67
C ARG A 100 -14.30 -3.31 34.48
N GLY A 101 -13.31 -4.02 35.05
CA GLY A 101 -13.50 -5.25 35.84
C GLY A 101 -13.33 -5.11 37.35
N GLY A 102 -13.15 -3.89 37.86
CA GLY A 102 -13.01 -3.62 39.30
C GLY A 102 -14.22 -2.89 39.86
N ARG A 103 -15.35 -3.59 40.04
CA ARG A 103 -16.43 -3.22 40.95
C ARG A 103 -17.05 -4.47 41.55
#